data_AF-A0A067DHB5-F1
#
_entry.id   AF-A0A067DHB5-F1
#
_cell.length_a   1.000
_cell.length_b   1.000
_cell.length_c   1.000
_cell.angle_alpha   90.00
_cell.angle_beta   90.00
_cell.angle_gamma   90.00
#
_symmetry.space_group_name_H-M   'P 1'
#
loop_
_entity.id
_entity.type
_entity.pdbx_description
1 polymer ?
#
loop_
_entity_poly.entity_id
_entity_poly.type
_entity_poly.pdbx_seq_one_letter_code
_entity_poly.pdbx_strand_id
1 'polypeptide(L)'
;GLIEESKLKSSNFPIYAPYVDEVKQVIEREGSFDIHQLETFHVSWLEGFVENDNEGLDKYARGKYVTRHVRAVGESLLSSICGDDAIVEEIYRRFAIKVTDEILEKGRGAFANLLISLVKKL
;
A
#
# COMPACT_ATOMS: atom_id res chain seq x y z
N GLY A 1 0.02 18.79 16.64
CA GLY A 1 -0.25 17.40 16.24
C GLY A 1 0.62 16.47 17.05
N LEU A 2 0.62 15.16 16.77
CA LEU A 2 1.53 14.20 17.42
C LEU A 2 2.94 14.23 16.81
N ILE A 3 3.07 14.70 15.57
CA ILE A 3 4.33 14.87 14.86
C ILE A 3 4.44 16.33 14.43
N GLU A 4 5.67 16.86 14.45
CA GLU A 4 5.99 18.17 13.91
C GLU A 4 5.79 18.20 12.39
N GLU A 5 5.16 19.26 11.89
CA GLU A 5 4.88 19.41 10.46
C GLU A 5 6.15 19.41 9.61
N SER A 6 7.24 19.98 10.12
CA SER A 6 8.55 19.98 9.47
C SER A 6 9.07 18.56 9.22
N LYS A 7 8.98 17.68 10.23
CA LYS A 7 9.40 16.27 10.11
C LYS A 7 8.56 15.53 9.08
N LEU A 8 7.25 15.78 9.04
CA LEU A 8 6.37 15.19 8.03
C LEU A 8 6.76 15.65 6.62
N LYS A 9 7.03 16.94 6.44
CA LYS A 9 7.40 17.52 5.13
C LYS A 9 8.78 17.09 4.64
N SER A 10 9.72 16.82 5.54
CA SER A 10 11.07 16.38 5.17
C SER A 10 11.17 14.87 4.94
N SER A 11 10.16 14.10 5.35
CA SER A 11 10.18 12.64 5.27
C SER A 11 9.54 12.16 3.98
N ASN A 12 10.30 11.39 3.18
CA ASN A 12 9.79 10.78 1.96
C ASN A 12 9.66 9.27 2.13
N PHE A 13 8.57 8.71 1.62
CA PHE A 13 8.44 7.26 1.46
C PHE A 13 9.15 6.84 0.18
N PRO A 14 10.07 5.86 0.22
CA PRO A 14 10.80 5.38 -0.95
C PRO A 14 9.92 4.42 -1.78
N ILE A 15 8.71 4.85 -2.11
CA ILE A 15 7.71 4.06 -2.84
C ILE A 15 7.23 4.91 -4.02
N TYR A 16 7.31 4.33 -5.21
CA TYR A 16 6.76 4.90 -6.44
C TYR A 16 5.76 3.93 -7.05
N ALA A 17 4.56 4.42 -7.37
CA ALA A 17 3.53 3.67 -8.07
C ALA A 17 3.49 4.13 -9.53
N PRO A 18 4.15 3.43 -10.46
CA PRO A 18 4.27 3.89 -11.83
C PRO A 18 2.96 3.70 -12.60
N TYR A 19 2.73 4.56 -13.59
CA TYR A 19 1.73 4.27 -14.62
C TYR A 19 2.26 3.24 -15.62
N VAL A 20 1.37 2.49 -16.23
CA VAL A 20 1.70 1.50 -17.26
C VAL A 20 2.59 2.09 -18.35
N ASP A 21 2.25 3.30 -18.81
CA ASP A 21 2.99 3.96 -19.89
C ASP A 21 4.38 4.40 -19.46
N GLU A 22 4.60 4.74 -18.19
CA GLU A 22 5.93 5.05 -17.66
C GLU A 22 6.83 3.81 -17.68
N VAL A 23 6.27 2.66 -17.28
CA VAL A 23 7.00 1.38 -17.32
C VAL A 23 7.37 1.03 -18.75
N LYS A 24 6.42 1.13 -19.70
CA LYS A 24 6.68 0.90 -21.14
C LYS A 24 7.78 1.82 -21.66
N GLN A 25 7.70 3.12 -21.40
CA GLN A 25 8.69 4.09 -21.85
C GLN A 25 10.09 3.79 -21.32
N VAL A 26 10.21 3.34 -20.07
CA VAL A 26 11.51 2.95 -19.50
C VAL A 26 12.09 1.72 -20.21
N ILE A 27 11.27 0.71 -20.47
CA ILE A 27 11.71 -0.52 -21.17
C ILE A 27 12.12 -0.22 -22.61
N GLU A 28 11.32 0.57 -23.32
CA GLU A 28 11.64 0.99 -24.69
C GLU A 28 12.91 1.82 -24.76
N ARG A 29 13.09 2.76 -23.82
CA ARG A 29 14.28 3.61 -23.72
C ARG A 29 15.54 2.79 -23.38
N GLU A 30 15.42 1.82 -22.49
CA GLU A 30 16.53 0.93 -22.11
C GLU A 30 16.93 0.04 -23.29
N GLY A 31 15.95 -0.52 -24.01
CA GLY A 31 16.12 -1.10 -25.33
C GLY A 31 16.51 -2.58 -25.39
N SER A 32 16.86 -3.24 -24.29
CA SER A 32 17.33 -4.64 -24.27
C SER A 32 16.21 -5.68 -24.37
N PHE A 33 14.95 -5.29 -24.15
CA PHE A 33 13.82 -6.20 -24.05
C PHE A 33 12.68 -5.84 -25.00
N ASP A 34 11.99 -6.86 -25.49
CA ASP A 34 10.65 -6.77 -26.07
C ASP A 34 9.60 -7.09 -25.01
N ILE A 35 8.49 -6.34 -25.02
CA ILE A 35 7.34 -6.59 -24.15
C ILE A 35 6.49 -7.70 -24.78
N HIS A 36 6.49 -8.88 -24.17
CA HIS A 36 5.73 -10.03 -24.65
C HIS A 36 4.28 -10.02 -24.18
N GLN A 37 4.07 -9.65 -22.91
CA GLN A 37 2.75 -9.58 -22.29
C GLN A 37 2.74 -8.44 -21.29
N LEU A 38 1.63 -7.72 -21.21
CA LEU A 38 1.41 -6.67 -20.24
C LEU A 38 -0.06 -6.67 -19.82
N GLU A 39 -0.30 -6.80 -18.53
CA GLU A 39 -1.65 -6.87 -17.97
C GLU A 39 -1.75 -6.03 -16.70
N THR A 40 -2.94 -5.46 -16.48
CA THR A 40 -3.28 -4.81 -15.23
C THR A 40 -4.47 -5.47 -14.59
N PHE A 41 -4.44 -5.61 -13.27
CA PHE A 41 -5.53 -6.21 -12.51
C PHE A 41 -5.59 -5.60 -11.11
N HIS A 42 -6.76 -5.71 -10.49
CA HIS A 42 -6.99 -5.22 -9.15
C HIS A 42 -7.03 -6.39 -8.17
N VAL A 43 -6.28 -6.26 -7.06
CA VAL A 43 -6.33 -7.21 -5.95
C VAL A 43 -6.97 -6.54 -4.77
N SER A 44 -8.01 -7.15 -4.19
CA SER A 44 -8.69 -6.62 -3.01
C SER A 44 -7.72 -6.45 -1.84
N TRP A 45 -7.84 -5.38 -1.07
CA TRP A 45 -7.11 -5.24 0.20
C TRP A 45 -7.55 -6.27 1.23
N LEU A 46 -8.70 -6.90 1.03
CA LEU A 46 -9.26 -7.95 1.87
C LEU A 46 -8.99 -9.36 1.31
N GLU A 47 -8.11 -9.48 0.32
CA GLU A 47 -7.66 -10.79 -0.15
C GLU A 47 -7.10 -11.60 1.03
N GLY A 48 -7.59 -12.82 1.23
CA GLY A 48 -7.24 -13.68 2.37
C GLY A 48 -7.89 -13.30 3.72
N PHE A 49 -8.72 -12.26 3.79
CA PHE A 49 -9.48 -11.96 5.00
C PHE A 49 -10.59 -12.99 5.20
N VAL A 50 -10.62 -13.62 6.37
CA VAL A 50 -11.67 -14.56 6.77
C VAL A 50 -12.46 -13.91 7.89
N GLU A 51 -13.76 -13.71 7.69
CA GLU A 51 -14.67 -13.29 8.75
C GLU A 51 -14.77 -14.41 9.78
N ASN A 52 -14.31 -14.17 11.00
CA ASN A 52 -14.61 -15.05 12.12
C ASN A 52 -16.02 -14.72 12.65
N ASP A 53 -16.85 -15.74 12.91
CA ASP A 53 -18.21 -15.57 13.42
C ASP A 53 -18.29 -14.78 14.76
N ASN A 54 -17.17 -14.68 15.48
CA ASN A 54 -17.04 -13.90 16.73
C ASN A 54 -16.59 -12.43 16.51
N GLU A 55 -16.18 -12.04 15.30
CA GLU A 55 -15.71 -10.69 14.96
C GLU A 55 -16.82 -9.76 14.41
N GLY A 56 -18.05 -10.26 14.27
CA GLY A 56 -19.22 -9.47 13.85
C GLY A 56 -19.57 -8.26 14.75
N LEU A 57 -18.83 -8.05 15.84
CA LEU A 57 -18.96 -6.90 16.75
C LEU A 57 -17.93 -5.78 16.50
N ASP A 58 -16.81 -6.04 15.81
CA ASP A 58 -15.78 -5.02 15.58
C ASP A 58 -15.88 -4.45 14.16
N LYS A 59 -16.54 -3.28 14.04
CA LYS A 59 -16.64 -2.50 12.81
C LYS A 59 -15.29 -2.35 12.09
N TYR A 60 -14.19 -2.26 12.85
CA TYR A 60 -12.86 -1.98 12.34
C TYR A 60 -12.01 -3.23 12.08
N ALA A 61 -12.54 -4.45 12.21
CA ALA A 61 -11.79 -5.69 12.00
C ALA A 61 -11.11 -5.73 10.61
N ARG A 62 -11.87 -5.40 9.55
CA ARG A 62 -11.35 -5.31 8.18
C ARG A 62 -10.26 -4.24 8.03
N GLY A 63 -10.44 -3.06 8.63
CA GLY A 63 -9.41 -2.03 8.63
C GLY A 63 -8.15 -2.44 9.39
N LYS A 64 -8.29 -3.14 10.53
CA LYS A 64 -7.18 -3.70 11.30
C LYS A 64 -6.42 -4.75 10.49
N TYR A 65 -7.12 -5.61 9.75
CA TYR A 65 -6.49 -6.58 8.84
C TYR A 65 -5.60 -5.88 7.80
N VAL A 66 -6.14 -4.90 7.07
CA VAL A 66 -5.36 -4.12 6.09
C VAL A 66 -4.20 -3.38 6.76
N THR A 67 -4.45 -2.79 7.93
CA THR A 67 -3.44 -2.05 8.69
C THR A 67 -2.26 -2.92 9.08
N ARG A 68 -2.48 -4.18 9.46
CA ARG A 68 -1.39 -5.12 9.79
C ARG A 68 -0.46 -5.36 8.59
N HIS A 69 -1.01 -5.48 7.38
CA HIS A 69 -0.22 -5.66 6.16
C HIS A 69 0.59 -4.41 5.83
N VAL A 70 -0.04 -3.23 5.89
CA VAL A 70 0.65 -1.94 5.69
C VAL A 70 1.73 -1.73 6.76
N ARG A 71 1.45 -2.13 8.01
CA ARG A 71 2.38 -2.04 9.13
C ARG A 71 3.61 -2.90 8.93
N ALA A 72 3.43 -4.16 8.54
CA ALA A 72 4.54 -5.06 8.27
C ALA A 72 5.55 -4.51 7.24
N VAL A 73 5.10 -3.69 6.29
CA VAL A 73 5.96 -3.05 5.28
C VAL A 73 6.52 -1.71 5.75
N GLY A 74 5.71 -0.87 6.39
CA GLY A 74 6.03 0.54 6.63
C GLY A 74 6.53 0.91 8.03
N GLU A 75 6.45 0.00 9.00
CA GLU A 75 6.66 0.35 10.41
C GLU A 75 8.08 0.82 10.70
N SER A 76 9.10 0.12 10.18
CA SER A 76 10.50 0.49 10.41
C SER A 76 10.80 1.91 9.94
N LEU A 77 10.25 2.30 8.79
CA LEU A 77 10.38 3.65 8.24
C LEU A 77 9.62 4.67 9.09
N LEU A 78 8.38 4.37 9.49
CA LEU A 78 7.60 5.26 10.35
C LEU A 78 8.25 5.45 11.72
N SER A 79 8.79 4.41 12.33
CA SER A 79 9.55 4.50 13.58
C SER A 79 10.80 5.37 13.41
N SER A 80 11.52 5.24 12.30
CA SER A 80 12.66 6.11 12.00
C SER A 80 12.28 7.58 11.85
N ILE A 81 11.09 7.88 11.33
CA ILE A 81 10.59 9.25 11.14
C ILE A 81 10.06 9.83 12.46
N CYS A 82 9.29 9.03 13.21
CA CYS A 82 8.59 9.49 14.41
C CYS A 82 9.49 9.52 15.63
N GLY A 83 10.36 8.53 15.80
CA GLY A 83 11.26 8.38 16.95
C GLY A 83 10.58 8.00 18.26
N ASP A 84 9.29 7.64 18.23
CA ASP A 84 8.47 7.29 19.40
C ASP A 84 7.44 6.22 19.02
N ASP A 85 7.54 5.05 19.65
CA ASP A 85 6.67 3.91 19.39
C ASP A 85 5.20 4.22 19.72
N ALA A 86 4.92 5.04 20.75
CA ALA A 86 3.54 5.41 21.10
C ALA A 86 2.88 6.26 20.00
N ILE A 87 3.66 7.09 19.31
CA ILE A 87 3.19 7.85 18.15
C ILE A 87 2.91 6.92 16.97
N VAL A 88 3.79 5.95 16.71
CA VAL A 88 3.60 4.95 15.64
C VAL A 88 2.35 4.12 15.88
N GLU A 89 2.11 3.67 17.11
CA GLU A 89 0.88 2.96 17.49
C GLU A 89 -0.37 3.79 17.20
N GLU A 90 -0.35 5.07 17.59
CA GLU A 90 -1.49 5.97 17.38
C GLU A 90 -1.74 6.27 15.90
N ILE A 91 -0.68 6.34 15.06
CA ILE A 91 -0.81 6.44 13.60
C ILE A 91 -1.54 5.22 13.06
N TYR A 92 -1.09 4.00 13.38
CA TYR A 92 -1.72 2.78 12.86
C TYR A 92 -3.14 2.59 13.38
N ARG A 93 -3.43 3.00 14.63
CA ARG A 93 -4.80 3.03 15.15
C ARG A 93 -5.70 3.94 14.32
N ARG A 94 -5.26 5.17 14.02
CA ARG A 94 -6.01 6.11 13.17
C ARG A 94 -6.12 5.62 11.73
N PHE A 95 -5.08 4.97 11.21
CA PHE A 95 -5.06 4.39 9.88
C PHE A 95 -6.14 3.31 9.73
N ALA A 96 -6.26 2.38 10.69
CA ALA A 96 -7.29 1.34 10.67
C ALA A 96 -8.71 1.90 10.62
N ILE A 97 -8.98 2.95 11.40
CA ILE A 97 -10.27 3.65 11.41
C ILE A 97 -10.52 4.30 10.04
N LYS A 98 -9.57 5.09 9.54
CA LYS A 98 -9.70 5.78 8.25
C LYS A 98 -9.85 4.82 7.08
N VAL A 99 -9.10 3.72 7.05
CA VAL A 99 -9.23 2.69 6.01
C VAL A 99 -10.63 2.09 6.03
N THR A 100 -11.16 1.78 7.22
CA THR A 100 -12.52 1.26 7.36
C THR A 100 -13.54 2.25 6.81
N ASP A 101 -13.60 3.44 7.41
CA ASP A 101 -14.69 4.39 7.19
C ASP A 101 -14.61 5.06 5.79
N GLU A 102 -13.40 5.34 5.31
CA GLU A 102 -13.23 6.13 4.10
C GLU A 102 -12.98 5.29 2.85
N ILE A 103 -12.43 4.07 2.98
CA ILE A 103 -12.04 3.25 1.83
C ILE A 103 -12.93 2.02 1.71
N LEU A 104 -12.96 1.19 2.76
CA LEU A 104 -13.60 -0.13 2.71
C LEU A 104 -15.13 -0.01 2.68
N GLU A 105 -15.73 0.87 3.49
CA GLU A 105 -17.18 1.12 3.45
C GLU A 105 -17.68 1.64 2.10
N LYS A 106 -16.78 2.24 1.30
CA LYS A 106 -17.08 2.76 -0.04
C LYS A 106 -16.71 1.77 -1.16
N GLY A 107 -16.25 0.56 -0.82
CA GLY A 107 -15.87 -0.46 -1.79
C GLY A 107 -14.62 -0.13 -2.61
N ARG A 108 -13.70 0.72 -2.10
CA ARG A 108 -12.55 1.24 -2.84
C ARG A 108 -11.20 0.58 -2.49
N GLY A 109 -11.20 -0.46 -1.68
CA GLY A 109 -9.97 -1.10 -1.18
C GLY A 109 -9.39 -2.11 -2.16
N ALA A 110 -8.60 -1.65 -3.13
CA ALA A 110 -7.87 -2.54 -4.04
C ALA A 110 -6.50 -1.97 -4.44
N PHE A 111 -5.52 -2.85 -4.61
CA PHE A 111 -4.24 -2.54 -5.22
C PHE A 111 -4.35 -2.71 -6.73
N ALA A 112 -3.97 -1.68 -7.49
CA ALA A 112 -3.73 -1.80 -8.92
C ALA A 112 -2.36 -2.43 -9.13
N ASN A 113 -2.31 -3.56 -9.84
CA ASN A 113 -1.09 -4.31 -10.11
C ASN A 113 -0.81 -4.33 -11.61
N LEU A 114 0.48 -4.35 -11.95
CA LEU A 114 0.99 -4.50 -13.30
C LEU A 114 1.79 -5.80 -13.36
N LEU A 115 1.38 -6.71 -14.25
CA LEU A 115 2.17 -7.88 -14.63
C LEU A 115 2.77 -7.64 -16.00
N ILE A 116 4.07 -7.91 -16.13
CA ILE A 116 4.79 -7.74 -17.38
C ILE A 116 5.72 -8.93 -17.63
N SER A 117 5.69 -9.45 -18.85
CA SER A 117 6.62 -10.45 -19.36
C SER A 117 7.52 -9.80 -20.40
N LEU A 118 8.83 -9.97 -20.22
CA LEU A 118 9.87 -9.38 -21.07
C LEU A 118 10.70 -10.49 -21.71
N VAL A 119 10.99 -10.34 -22.99
CA VAL A 119 11.88 -11.23 -23.74
C VAL A 119 13.11 -10.44 -24.14
N LYS A 120 14.30 -10.96 -23.85
CA LYS A 120 15.55 -10.29 -24.20
C LYS A 120 15.71 -10.30 -25.73
N LYS A 121 16.04 -9.15 -26.31
CA LYS A 121 16.38 -9.04 -27.73
C LYS A 121 17.70 -9.76 -28.01
N LEU A 122 17.79 -10.38 -29.19
CA LEU A 122 19.01 -11.00 -29.70
C LEU A 122 19.97 -9.94 -30.25
#